data_AF-A0A2S7BVK3-F1
#
_entry.id   AF-A0A2S7BVK3-F1
#
_cell.length_a   1.000
_cell.length_b   1.000
_cell.length_c   1.000
_cell.angle_alpha   90.00
_cell.angle_beta   90.00
_cell.angle_gamma   90.00
#
_symmetry.space_group_name_H-M   'P 1'
#
loop_
_entity.id
_entity.type
_entity.pdbx_description
1 polymer ?
#
loop_
_entity_poly.entity_id
_entity_poly.type
_entity_poly.pdbx_seq_one_letter_code
_entity_poly.pdbx_strand_id
1 'polypeptide(L)'
;MKDPALAPLINSSPTLQAGLSQFKRDGIGVDWGGAGGGTYLEPGKRVVIDQNAAGKGERIARSLSHEIGHHGFAEPKDYSSKQAYVNNMLRGEAAATLSNALVRREILNHQGPDIGISGSGTRPQQYEAIADQQMAGRITRDAALNQIAQVFKTEQPSVAPSKTYEQYYGDYYDKHIVPWKLKQGRPEPGAVGDITTSDVKQGGLGPESHPASPKTALLPSQPGHADHPLYQQIKGGVTQLDAQHDRQWDVSSQRMTASLLALAKGEGLSRVDHVVLNNPTPQLAGGEKVFIVQGALNDPAHQRAHMPTVDAVQAPEAQSFDRLQAINQTQAQAREQQQGLEQSQQSAIQTGPSMAR
;
A
#
# COMPACT_ATOMS: atom_id res chain seq x y z
N MET A 1 -11.79 21.73 10.83
CA MET A 1 -13.17 21.91 10.37
C MET A 1 -14.07 20.88 11.06
N LYS A 2 -15.32 21.25 11.39
CA LYS A 2 -16.36 20.33 11.90
C LYS A 2 -17.62 20.51 11.05
N ASP A 3 -18.07 19.46 10.40
CA ASP A 3 -19.33 19.41 9.68
C ASP A 3 -20.12 18.17 10.12
N PRO A 4 -21.34 18.32 10.66
CA PRO A 4 -22.11 17.20 11.18
C PRO A 4 -22.50 16.18 10.10
N ALA A 5 -22.64 16.60 8.83
CA ALA A 5 -22.98 15.70 7.74
C ALA A 5 -21.82 14.76 7.37
N LEU A 6 -20.58 15.10 7.73
CA LEU A 6 -19.40 14.27 7.47
C LEU A 6 -19.22 13.15 8.52
N ALA A 7 -19.67 13.37 9.77
CA ALA A 7 -19.46 12.45 10.88
C ALA A 7 -19.88 10.99 10.62
N PRO A 8 -21.10 10.69 10.10
CA PRO A 8 -21.48 9.30 9.82
C PRO A 8 -20.60 8.65 8.75
N LEU A 9 -20.11 9.42 7.78
CA LEU A 9 -19.24 8.91 6.71
C LEU A 9 -17.85 8.57 7.22
N ILE A 10 -17.30 9.38 8.13
CA ILE A 10 -16.05 9.06 8.84
C ILE A 10 -16.23 7.75 9.60
N ASN A 11 -17.32 7.58 10.34
CA ASN A 11 -17.55 6.35 11.12
C ASN A 11 -17.71 5.10 10.24
N SER A 12 -18.05 5.27 8.97
CA SER A 12 -18.32 4.19 8.01
C SER A 12 -17.09 3.82 7.15
N SER A 13 -15.95 4.49 7.31
CA SER A 13 -14.76 4.25 6.49
C SER A 13 -13.46 4.27 7.32
N PRO A 14 -12.85 3.10 7.54
CA PRO A 14 -11.52 2.99 8.14
C PRO A 14 -10.45 3.78 7.37
N THR A 15 -10.50 3.80 6.03
CA THR A 15 -9.54 4.55 5.22
C THR A 15 -9.67 6.06 5.46
N LEU A 16 -10.89 6.58 5.54
CA LEU A 16 -11.13 8.00 5.84
C LEU A 16 -10.68 8.36 7.26
N GLN A 17 -10.96 7.50 8.25
CA GLN A 17 -10.49 7.69 9.63
C GLN A 17 -8.97 7.70 9.73
N ALA A 18 -8.30 6.74 9.07
CA ALA A 18 -6.85 6.63 9.07
C ALA A 18 -6.19 7.84 8.41
N GLY A 19 -6.71 8.30 7.28
CA GLY A 19 -6.22 9.48 6.58
C GLY A 19 -6.39 10.78 7.37
N LEU A 20 -7.57 11.00 7.98
CA LEU A 20 -7.78 12.16 8.85
C LEU A 20 -6.89 12.13 10.10
N SER A 21 -6.63 10.94 10.62
CA SER A 21 -5.67 10.76 11.71
C SER A 21 -4.24 11.08 11.27
N GLN A 22 -3.84 10.69 10.06
CA GLN A 22 -2.54 11.03 9.48
C GLN A 22 -2.38 12.55 9.28
N PHE A 23 -3.40 13.23 8.75
CA PHE A 23 -3.37 14.69 8.64
C PHE A 23 -3.11 15.36 9.98
N LYS A 24 -3.83 14.95 11.02
CA LYS A 24 -3.64 15.49 12.36
C LYS A 24 -2.21 15.28 12.88
N ARG A 25 -1.58 14.13 12.58
CA ARG A 25 -0.18 13.84 12.97
C ARG A 25 0.81 14.73 12.26
N ASP A 26 0.60 14.93 10.97
CA ASP A 26 1.53 15.70 10.12
C ASP A 26 1.31 17.21 10.23
N GLY A 27 0.50 17.66 11.21
CA GLY A 27 0.15 19.06 11.39
C GLY A 27 -0.71 19.64 10.26
N ILE A 28 -1.30 18.77 9.42
CA ILE A 28 -2.16 19.16 8.31
C ILE A 28 -3.55 19.43 8.84
N GLY A 29 -3.91 20.72 8.94
CA GLY A 29 -5.26 21.14 9.27
C GLY A 29 -6.25 20.74 8.17
N VAL A 30 -7.53 20.59 8.50
CA VAL A 30 -8.61 20.55 7.50
C VAL A 30 -9.45 21.79 7.73
N ASP A 31 -9.40 22.73 6.81
CA ASP A 31 -9.97 24.07 6.98
C ASP A 31 -10.96 24.41 5.87
N TRP A 32 -11.88 25.30 6.16
CA TRP A 32 -12.73 25.89 5.14
C TRP A 32 -11.94 26.90 4.31
N GLY A 33 -12.08 26.82 3.00
CA GLY A 33 -11.64 27.83 2.04
C GLY A 33 -12.75 28.82 1.67
N GLY A 34 -12.48 29.66 0.68
CA GLY A 34 -13.51 30.51 0.08
C GLY A 34 -14.50 29.71 -0.78
N ALA A 35 -15.75 30.16 -0.83
CA ALA A 35 -16.77 29.57 -1.69
C ALA A 35 -16.33 29.61 -3.17
N GLY A 36 -16.31 28.46 -3.83
CA GLY A 36 -15.90 28.32 -5.22
C GLY A 36 -14.38 28.26 -5.43
N GLY A 37 -13.59 28.30 -4.35
CA GLY A 37 -12.13 28.18 -4.42
C GLY A 37 -11.62 26.75 -4.66
N GLY A 38 -12.52 25.76 -4.66
CA GLY A 38 -12.19 24.35 -4.80
C GLY A 38 -11.68 23.71 -3.51
N THR A 39 -11.39 22.41 -3.60
CA THR A 39 -10.76 21.64 -2.54
C THR A 39 -9.37 21.22 -3.01
N TYR A 40 -8.37 21.37 -2.16
CA TYR A 40 -6.99 21.02 -2.46
C TYR A 40 -6.15 20.86 -1.18
N LEU A 41 -5.11 20.04 -1.26
CA LEU A 41 -4.05 19.97 -0.27
C LEU A 41 -2.99 21.06 -0.53
N GLU A 42 -2.73 21.88 0.48
CA GLU A 42 -1.51 22.69 0.59
C GLU A 42 -0.42 21.83 1.28
N PRO A 43 0.62 21.37 0.55
CA PRO A 43 1.59 20.43 1.10
C PRO A 43 2.24 20.93 2.38
N GLY A 44 2.26 20.09 3.43
CA GLY A 44 2.86 20.42 4.72
C GLY A 44 2.09 21.45 5.56
N LYS A 45 0.90 21.89 5.12
CA LYS A 45 0.13 22.93 5.82
C LYS A 45 -1.29 22.49 6.18
N ARG A 46 -2.14 22.26 5.19
CA ARG A 46 -3.57 22.01 5.39
C ARG A 46 -4.24 21.47 4.14
N VAL A 47 -5.37 20.80 4.33
CA VAL A 47 -6.37 20.61 3.30
C VAL A 47 -7.39 21.74 3.38
N VAL A 48 -7.62 22.41 2.26
CA VAL A 48 -8.65 23.44 2.10
C VAL A 48 -9.87 22.79 1.50
N ILE A 49 -11.05 22.94 2.12
CA ILE A 49 -12.33 22.46 1.62
C ILE A 49 -13.17 23.64 1.10
N ASP A 50 -13.73 23.52 -0.10
CA ASP A 50 -14.64 24.52 -0.66
C ASP A 50 -15.85 24.75 0.27
N GLN A 51 -16.08 25.99 0.71
CA GLN A 51 -17.21 26.37 1.56
C GLN A 51 -18.57 25.97 0.94
N ASN A 52 -18.69 25.87 -0.38
CA ASN A 52 -19.91 25.41 -1.06
C ASN A 52 -20.24 23.93 -0.79
N ALA A 53 -19.34 23.20 -0.13
CA ALA A 53 -19.57 21.83 0.33
C ALA A 53 -20.16 21.75 1.75
N ALA A 54 -20.29 22.87 2.48
CA ALA A 54 -20.89 22.88 3.81
C ALA A 54 -22.28 22.21 3.83
N GLY A 55 -22.49 21.29 4.78
CA GLY A 55 -23.69 20.47 4.91
C GLY A 55 -23.84 19.35 3.87
N LYS A 56 -22.89 19.19 2.94
CA LYS A 56 -22.90 18.15 1.89
C LYS A 56 -21.85 17.09 2.19
N GLY A 57 -22.13 16.26 3.19
CA GLY A 57 -21.20 15.26 3.74
C GLY A 57 -20.53 14.42 2.66
N GLU A 58 -21.30 13.95 1.67
CA GLU A 58 -20.82 13.13 0.56
C GLU A 58 -19.78 13.87 -0.29
N ARG A 59 -20.03 15.15 -0.60
CA ARG A 59 -19.10 15.98 -1.35
C ARG A 59 -17.81 16.20 -0.56
N ILE A 60 -17.92 16.47 0.75
CA ILE A 60 -16.76 16.67 1.62
C ILE A 60 -15.95 15.37 1.73
N ALA A 61 -16.59 14.22 1.97
CA ALA A 61 -15.93 12.92 2.10
C ALA A 61 -15.21 12.52 0.80
N ARG A 62 -15.85 12.69 -0.36
CA ARG A 62 -15.23 12.45 -1.66
C ARG A 62 -13.96 13.28 -1.82
N SER A 63 -14.03 14.58 -1.59
CA SER A 63 -12.84 15.44 -1.73
C SER A 63 -11.76 15.13 -0.69
N LEU A 64 -12.11 14.94 0.58
CA LEU A 64 -11.13 14.57 1.62
C LEU A 64 -10.43 13.26 1.32
N SER A 65 -11.17 12.25 0.87
CA SER A 65 -10.59 10.95 0.51
C SER A 65 -9.58 11.07 -0.64
N HIS A 66 -9.80 12.00 -1.57
CA HIS A 66 -8.85 12.31 -2.64
C HIS A 66 -7.57 12.95 -2.08
N GLU A 67 -7.69 13.99 -1.25
CA GLU A 67 -6.53 14.66 -0.64
C GLU A 67 -5.73 13.72 0.28
N ILE A 68 -6.40 12.80 0.98
CA ILE A 68 -5.75 11.75 1.78
C ILE A 68 -4.83 10.90 0.90
N GLY A 69 -5.28 10.55 -0.30
CA GLY A 69 -4.45 9.74 -1.21
C GLY A 69 -3.27 10.53 -1.78
N HIS A 70 -3.42 11.83 -2.05
CA HIS A 70 -2.27 12.68 -2.39
C HIS A 70 -1.24 12.74 -1.26
N HIS A 71 -1.70 12.93 -0.03
CA HIS A 71 -0.82 13.02 1.14
C HIS A 71 -0.14 11.70 1.48
N GLY A 72 -0.85 10.58 1.32
CA GLY A 72 -0.31 9.24 1.53
C GLY A 72 0.62 8.75 0.40
N PHE A 73 0.76 9.49 -0.70
CA PHE A 73 1.65 9.13 -1.79
C PHE A 73 3.09 9.58 -1.51
N ALA A 74 3.95 8.62 -1.15
CA ALA A 74 5.31 8.88 -0.69
C ALA A 74 6.41 8.51 -1.72
N GLU A 75 6.06 8.19 -2.97
CA GLU A 75 7.07 7.86 -3.98
C GLU A 75 7.91 9.10 -4.32
N PRO A 76 9.25 9.01 -4.29
CA PRO A 76 10.10 10.12 -4.65
C PRO A 76 9.87 10.49 -6.12
N LYS A 77 9.90 11.79 -6.41
CA LYS A 77 9.79 12.28 -7.78
C LYS A 77 10.92 11.73 -8.64
N ASP A 78 10.55 11.08 -9.73
CA ASP A 78 11.52 10.51 -10.67
C ASP A 78 11.88 11.53 -11.74
N TYR A 79 13.08 12.08 -11.64
CA TYR A 79 13.64 13.01 -12.62
C TYR A 79 14.63 12.30 -13.56
N SER A 80 14.55 11.00 -13.81
CA SER A 80 15.46 10.32 -14.72
C SER A 80 15.18 10.64 -16.20
N SER A 81 13.89 10.79 -16.56
CA SER A 81 13.42 11.14 -17.90
C SER A 81 12.06 11.83 -17.85
N LYS A 82 11.62 12.42 -18.97
CA LYS A 82 10.27 13.00 -19.11
C LYS A 82 9.19 11.97 -18.79
N GLN A 83 9.31 10.77 -19.36
CA GLN A 83 8.31 9.70 -19.16
C GLN A 83 8.27 9.24 -17.70
N ALA A 84 9.43 9.09 -17.06
CA ALA A 84 9.49 8.69 -15.65
C ALA A 84 8.87 9.74 -14.72
N TYR A 85 9.13 11.02 -14.99
CA TYR A 85 8.51 12.13 -14.26
C TYR A 85 6.99 12.14 -14.44
N VAL A 86 6.51 12.05 -15.68
CA VAL A 86 5.08 12.01 -15.99
C VAL A 86 4.41 10.81 -15.32
N ASN A 87 5.01 9.62 -15.39
CA ASN A 87 4.50 8.43 -14.74
C ASN A 87 4.41 8.60 -13.21
N ASN A 88 5.44 9.15 -12.57
CA ASN A 88 5.42 9.40 -11.12
C ASN A 88 4.31 10.40 -10.73
N MET A 89 4.14 11.49 -11.48
CA MET A 89 3.07 12.46 -11.23
C MET A 89 1.68 11.85 -11.41
N LEU A 90 1.47 11.07 -12.47
CA LEU A 90 0.21 10.34 -12.71
C LEU A 90 -0.08 9.31 -11.63
N ARG A 91 0.95 8.68 -11.04
CA ARG A 91 0.78 7.77 -9.89
C ARG A 91 0.33 8.51 -8.63
N GLY A 92 0.71 9.78 -8.46
CA GLY A 92 0.17 10.64 -7.40
C GLY A 92 -1.34 10.90 -7.54
N GLU A 93 -1.80 11.22 -8.74
CA GLU A 93 -3.24 11.34 -9.06
C GLU A 93 -3.98 10.00 -8.90
N ALA A 94 -3.31 8.91 -9.27
CA ALA A 94 -3.83 7.56 -9.09
C ALA A 94 -4.01 7.19 -7.61
N ALA A 95 -3.08 7.61 -6.74
CA ALA A 95 -3.17 7.37 -5.31
C ALA A 95 -4.35 8.11 -4.66
N ALA A 96 -4.57 9.37 -5.07
CA ALA A 96 -5.72 10.17 -4.68
C ALA A 96 -7.04 9.53 -5.13
N THR A 97 -7.10 9.11 -6.39
CA THR A 97 -8.28 8.46 -6.98
C THR A 97 -8.59 7.12 -6.33
N LEU A 98 -7.56 6.28 -6.10
CA LEU A 98 -7.70 4.99 -5.41
C LEU A 98 -8.21 5.17 -3.99
N SER A 99 -7.66 6.14 -3.25
CA SER A 99 -8.12 6.46 -1.89
C SER A 99 -9.60 6.86 -1.87
N ASN A 100 -10.05 7.69 -2.82
CA ASN A 100 -11.48 8.01 -2.96
C ASN A 100 -12.35 6.78 -3.26
N ALA A 101 -11.93 5.93 -4.20
CA ALA A 101 -12.67 4.72 -4.55
C ALA A 101 -12.79 3.74 -3.37
N LEU A 102 -11.72 3.58 -2.58
CA LEU A 102 -11.70 2.74 -1.38
C LEU A 102 -12.65 3.28 -0.30
N VAL A 103 -12.58 4.57 0.02
CA VAL A 103 -13.48 5.21 1.00
C VAL A 103 -14.95 5.05 0.56
N ARG A 104 -15.25 5.26 -0.73
CA ARG A 104 -16.60 5.05 -1.26
C ARG A 104 -17.06 3.61 -1.03
N ARG A 105 -16.23 2.61 -1.37
CA ARG A 105 -16.59 1.20 -1.21
C ARG A 105 -16.82 0.83 0.26
N GLU A 106 -15.99 1.32 1.18
CA GLU A 106 -16.16 1.12 2.62
C GLU A 106 -17.49 1.70 3.14
N ILE A 107 -17.84 2.92 2.72
CA ILE A 107 -19.12 3.55 3.09
C ILE A 107 -20.31 2.74 2.57
N LEU A 108 -20.26 2.30 1.31
CA LEU A 108 -21.32 1.47 0.71
C LEU A 108 -21.47 0.12 1.42
N ASN A 109 -20.36 -0.51 1.84
CA ASN A 109 -20.39 -1.77 2.59
C ASN A 109 -21.07 -1.63 3.96
N HIS A 110 -21.05 -0.44 4.55
CA HIS A 110 -21.78 -0.09 5.77
C HIS A 110 -23.19 0.50 5.50
N GLN A 111 -23.74 0.29 4.30
CA GLN A 111 -25.05 0.79 3.88
C GLN A 111 -25.16 2.34 3.92
N GLY A 112 -24.02 3.03 3.88
CA GLY A 112 -23.96 4.48 3.75
C GLY A 112 -24.24 4.97 2.32
N PRO A 113 -24.35 6.30 2.12
CA PRO A 113 -24.63 6.87 0.81
C PRO A 113 -23.45 6.75 -0.14
N ASP A 114 -23.75 6.76 -1.44
CA ASP A 114 -22.73 6.83 -2.47
C ASP A 114 -22.09 8.22 -2.54
N ILE A 115 -20.83 8.34 -2.11
CA ILE A 115 -20.06 9.59 -2.18
C ILE A 115 -19.50 9.91 -3.58
N GLY A 116 -19.55 8.95 -4.50
CA GLY A 116 -18.99 9.02 -5.85
C GLY A 116 -17.46 8.97 -5.91
N ILE A 117 -16.93 8.84 -7.12
CA ILE A 117 -15.49 8.94 -7.42
C ILE A 117 -15.28 10.15 -8.33
N SER A 118 -14.32 11.01 -7.99
CA SER A 118 -13.93 12.14 -8.85
C SER A 118 -13.39 11.64 -10.19
N GLY A 119 -13.85 12.25 -11.28
CA GLY A 119 -13.45 11.88 -12.64
C GLY A 119 -14.53 12.21 -13.66
N SER A 120 -14.17 12.17 -14.93
CA SER A 120 -15.05 12.53 -16.05
C SER A 120 -15.49 11.32 -16.88
N GLY A 121 -16.71 11.40 -17.44
CA GLY A 121 -17.24 10.36 -18.33
C GLY A 121 -17.41 9.01 -17.64
N THR A 122 -16.90 7.95 -18.25
CA THR A 122 -16.98 6.57 -17.73
C THR A 122 -15.82 6.16 -16.82
N ARG A 123 -14.92 7.10 -16.50
CA ARG A 123 -13.73 6.81 -15.69
C ARG A 123 -14.04 6.45 -14.23
N PRO A 124 -15.01 7.08 -13.55
CA PRO A 124 -15.41 6.65 -12.21
C PRO A 124 -15.70 5.15 -12.11
N GLN A 125 -16.37 4.56 -13.11
CA GLN A 125 -16.65 3.12 -13.16
C GLN A 125 -15.38 2.29 -13.37
N GLN A 126 -14.41 2.79 -14.14
CA GLN A 126 -13.12 2.12 -14.32
C GLN A 126 -12.30 2.14 -13.03
N TYR A 127 -12.26 3.29 -12.34
CA TYR A 127 -11.59 3.44 -11.04
C TYR A 127 -12.22 2.54 -9.97
N GLU A 128 -13.55 2.47 -9.94
CA GLU A 128 -14.29 1.54 -9.09
C GLU A 128 -13.88 0.09 -9.36
N ALA A 129 -13.88 -0.35 -10.62
CA ALA A 129 -13.51 -1.72 -10.97
C ALA A 129 -12.07 -2.07 -10.55
N ILE A 130 -11.13 -1.13 -10.69
CA ILE A 130 -9.74 -1.32 -10.27
C ILE A 130 -9.65 -1.40 -8.73
N ALA A 131 -10.33 -0.50 -8.02
CA ALA A 131 -10.37 -0.52 -6.55
C ALA A 131 -10.99 -1.82 -6.02
N ASP A 132 -12.05 -2.33 -6.66
CA ASP A 132 -12.68 -3.60 -6.30
C ASP A 132 -11.73 -4.78 -6.49
N GLN A 133 -10.96 -4.79 -7.57
CA GLN A 133 -9.93 -5.81 -7.78
C GLN A 133 -8.86 -5.75 -6.70
N GLN A 134 -8.43 -4.55 -6.31
CA GLN A 134 -7.43 -4.36 -5.26
C GLN A 134 -7.97 -4.77 -3.88
N MET A 135 -9.20 -4.39 -3.54
CA MET A 135 -9.87 -4.80 -2.29
C MET A 135 -10.10 -6.31 -2.24
N ALA A 136 -10.43 -6.94 -3.37
CA ALA A 136 -10.55 -8.39 -3.48
C ALA A 136 -9.20 -9.12 -3.48
N GLY A 137 -8.06 -8.40 -3.45
CA GLY A 137 -6.73 -8.98 -3.48
C GLY A 137 -6.31 -9.56 -4.83
N ARG A 138 -7.04 -9.27 -5.91
CA ARG A 138 -6.72 -9.74 -7.27
C ARG A 138 -5.54 -8.97 -7.89
N ILE A 139 -5.32 -7.73 -7.45
CA ILE A 139 -4.19 -6.91 -7.86
C ILE A 139 -3.58 -6.22 -6.63
N THR A 140 -2.28 -5.93 -6.69
CA THR A 140 -1.58 -5.18 -5.63
C THR A 140 -1.96 -3.70 -5.70
N ARG A 141 -1.67 -2.95 -4.61
CA ARG A 141 -1.79 -1.48 -4.63
C ARG A 141 -0.96 -0.87 -5.76
N ASP A 142 0.28 -1.32 -5.94
CA ASP A 142 1.15 -0.82 -7.00
C ASP A 142 0.56 -1.03 -8.41
N ALA A 143 -0.01 -2.22 -8.66
CA ALA A 143 -0.70 -2.52 -9.91
C ALA A 143 -1.95 -1.66 -10.10
N ALA A 144 -2.73 -1.43 -9.03
CA ALA A 144 -3.88 -0.53 -9.06
C ALA A 144 -3.47 0.91 -9.40
N LEU A 145 -2.39 1.42 -8.79
CA LEU A 145 -1.85 2.75 -9.12
C LEU A 145 -1.42 2.85 -10.59
N ASN A 146 -0.75 1.82 -11.12
CA ASN A 146 -0.36 1.78 -12.53
C ASN A 146 -1.58 1.77 -13.47
N GLN A 147 -2.60 0.96 -13.17
CA GLN A 147 -3.81 0.90 -14.00
C GLN A 147 -4.61 2.20 -13.96
N ILE A 148 -4.81 2.77 -12.77
CA ILE A 148 -5.50 4.06 -12.61
C ILE A 148 -4.71 5.15 -13.33
N ALA A 149 -3.38 5.19 -13.20
CA ALA A 149 -2.55 6.17 -13.90
C ALA A 149 -2.73 6.10 -15.43
N GLN A 150 -2.86 4.90 -16.02
CA GLN A 150 -3.10 4.75 -17.45
C GLN A 150 -4.47 5.29 -17.89
N VAL A 151 -5.50 5.14 -17.05
CA VAL A 151 -6.82 5.73 -17.32
C VAL A 151 -6.77 7.26 -17.14
N PHE A 152 -6.15 7.70 -16.04
CA PHE A 152 -6.08 9.09 -15.59
C PHE A 152 -5.29 9.99 -16.53
N LYS A 153 -4.26 9.46 -17.21
CA LYS A 153 -3.40 10.24 -18.11
C LYS A 153 -4.15 10.98 -19.22
N THR A 154 -5.33 10.49 -19.59
CA THR A 154 -6.20 11.07 -20.63
C THR A 154 -7.28 12.01 -20.08
N GLU A 155 -7.37 12.20 -18.76
CA GLU A 155 -8.23 13.22 -18.14
C GLU A 155 -7.68 14.62 -18.37
N GLN A 156 -8.54 15.62 -18.23
CA GLN A 156 -8.20 17.03 -18.38
C GLN A 156 -8.16 17.70 -17.00
N PRO A 157 -7.04 18.34 -16.60
CA PRO A 157 -6.99 19.08 -15.37
C PRO A 157 -7.86 20.35 -15.48
N SER A 158 -8.55 20.72 -14.40
CA SER A 158 -9.41 21.91 -14.39
C SER A 158 -8.66 23.22 -14.68
N VAL A 159 -7.36 23.27 -14.38
CA VAL A 159 -6.49 24.43 -14.63
C VAL A 159 -5.96 24.52 -16.06
N ALA A 160 -6.07 23.45 -16.84
CA ALA A 160 -5.62 23.40 -18.23
C ALA A 160 -6.51 22.45 -19.06
N PRO A 161 -7.79 22.81 -19.28
CA PRO A 161 -8.79 21.91 -19.88
C PRO A 161 -8.49 21.54 -21.35
N SER A 162 -7.59 22.28 -22.03
CA SER A 162 -7.18 21.95 -23.41
C SER A 162 -6.12 20.85 -23.50
N LYS A 163 -5.64 20.34 -22.36
CA LYS A 163 -4.56 19.35 -22.30
C LYS A 163 -5.01 18.12 -21.53
N THR A 164 -4.43 16.97 -21.85
CA THR A 164 -4.50 15.81 -20.96
C THR A 164 -3.52 15.97 -19.79
N TYR A 165 -3.70 15.21 -18.70
CA TYR A 165 -2.74 15.19 -17.60
C TYR A 165 -1.33 14.75 -18.05
N GLU A 166 -1.22 13.81 -19.00
CA GLU A 166 0.05 13.41 -19.62
C GLU A 166 0.77 14.60 -20.27
N GLN A 167 0.03 15.39 -21.06
CA GLN A 167 0.55 16.60 -21.71
C GLN A 167 0.88 17.69 -20.67
N TYR A 168 0.01 17.89 -19.69
CA TYR A 168 0.19 18.89 -18.65
C TYR A 168 1.49 18.69 -17.85
N TYR A 169 1.74 17.46 -17.36
CA TYR A 169 2.98 17.16 -16.65
C TYR A 169 4.19 17.11 -17.58
N GLY A 170 4.01 16.64 -18.82
CA GLY A 170 5.06 16.64 -19.83
C GLY A 170 5.57 18.05 -20.14
N ASP A 171 4.67 19.01 -20.31
CA ASP A 171 5.02 20.41 -20.57
C ASP A 171 5.68 21.07 -19.34
N TYR A 172 5.25 20.70 -18.14
CA TYR A 172 5.90 21.17 -16.91
C TYR A 172 7.36 20.67 -16.83
N TYR A 173 7.60 19.41 -17.19
CA TYR A 173 8.94 18.85 -17.23
C TYR A 173 9.85 19.64 -18.18
N ASP A 174 9.40 19.86 -19.42
CA ASP A 174 10.18 20.58 -20.43
C ASP A 174 10.46 22.03 -20.00
N LYS A 175 9.45 22.70 -19.43
CA LYS A 175 9.55 24.12 -19.07
C LYS A 175 10.35 24.38 -17.79
N HIS A 176 10.29 23.49 -16.81
CA HIS A 176 10.81 23.75 -15.46
C HIS A 176 11.91 22.79 -15.01
N ILE A 177 11.80 21.50 -15.35
CA ILE A 177 12.74 20.47 -14.88
C ILE A 177 14.00 20.44 -15.74
N VAL A 178 13.86 20.48 -17.07
CA VAL A 178 15.01 20.49 -18.00
C VAL A 178 15.96 21.66 -17.72
N PRO A 179 15.50 22.93 -17.62
CA PRO A 179 16.40 24.04 -17.28
C PRO A 179 17.07 23.89 -15.91
N TRP A 180 16.37 23.31 -14.93
CA TRP A 180 16.94 23.05 -13.61
C TRP A 180 18.05 22.00 -13.64
N LYS A 181 17.86 20.89 -14.37
CA LYS A 181 18.88 19.84 -14.53
C LYS A 181 20.15 20.34 -15.22
N LEU A 182 20.00 21.13 -16.28
CA LEU A 182 21.12 21.74 -16.99
C LEU A 182 21.97 22.63 -16.06
N LYS A 183 21.32 23.40 -15.16
CA LYS A 183 22.02 24.20 -14.15
C LYS A 183 22.75 23.36 -13.09
N GLN A 184 22.33 22.12 -12.88
CA GLN A 184 22.95 21.18 -11.92
C GLN A 184 24.07 20.33 -12.54
N GLY A 185 24.46 20.59 -13.79
CA GLY A 185 25.50 19.83 -14.48
C GLY A 185 25.11 18.38 -14.79
N ARG A 186 23.81 18.06 -14.79
CA ARG A 186 23.29 16.73 -15.12
C ARG A 186 22.72 16.75 -16.54
N PRO A 187 23.45 16.27 -17.57
CA PRO A 187 22.88 16.14 -18.91
C PRO A 187 21.79 15.05 -18.92
N GLU A 188 20.77 15.23 -19.76
CA GLU A 188 19.76 14.19 -20.01
C GLU A 188 20.42 12.92 -20.56
N PRO A 189 19.93 11.71 -20.23
CA PRO A 189 20.09 10.56 -21.12
C PRO A 189 19.47 10.96 -22.46
N GLY A 190 20.27 10.97 -23.52
CA GLY A 190 19.82 11.37 -24.85
C GLY A 190 18.53 10.65 -25.23
N ALA A 191 17.57 11.39 -25.81
CA ALA A 191 16.39 10.81 -26.40
C ALA A 191 16.82 9.74 -27.42
N VAL A 192 16.65 8.47 -27.08
CA VAL A 192 16.76 7.38 -28.05
C VAL A 192 15.51 7.48 -28.91
N GLY A 193 15.64 8.20 -30.02
CA GLY A 193 14.72 8.10 -31.13
C GLY A 193 14.74 6.69 -31.71
N ASP A 194 13.60 6.29 -32.25
CA ASP A 194 13.35 5.16 -33.14
C ASP A 194 14.54 4.22 -33.42
N ILE A 195 14.48 3.01 -32.86
CA ILE A 195 15.02 1.84 -33.52
C ILE A 195 13.83 1.05 -34.05
N THR A 196 13.43 1.40 -35.28
CA THR A 196 12.77 0.47 -36.18
C THR A 196 13.81 -0.56 -36.61
N THR A 197 13.72 -1.77 -36.08
CA THR A 197 14.29 -2.95 -36.72
C THR A 197 13.20 -4.01 -36.86
N SER A 198 12.54 -3.94 -38.01
CA SER A 198 12.04 -5.12 -38.69
C SER A 198 13.21 -6.10 -38.86
N ASP A 199 13.07 -7.31 -38.34
CA ASP A 199 13.54 -8.59 -38.92
C ASP A 199 13.85 -9.64 -37.84
N VAL A 200 12.82 -10.34 -37.35
CA VAL A 200 12.92 -11.79 -37.07
C VAL A 200 11.60 -12.49 -37.43
N LYS A 201 11.56 -12.95 -38.67
CA LYS A 201 11.06 -14.23 -39.19
C LYS A 201 10.09 -15.07 -38.32
N GLN A 202 8.93 -15.34 -38.91
CA GLN A 202 7.97 -16.38 -38.58
C GLN A 202 8.60 -17.77 -38.32
N GLY A 203 8.03 -18.49 -37.35
CA GLY A 203 8.21 -19.92 -37.20
C GLY A 203 7.27 -20.54 -36.17
N GLY A 204 6.23 -21.23 -36.66
CA GLY A 204 5.75 -22.49 -36.05
C GLY A 204 4.60 -22.43 -35.05
N LEU A 205 3.39 -22.70 -35.55
CA LEU A 205 2.25 -23.23 -34.78
C LEU A 205 2.58 -24.63 -34.25
N GLY A 206 2.27 -24.89 -32.97
CA GLY A 206 2.29 -26.21 -32.33
C GLY A 206 1.59 -26.16 -30.96
N PRO A 207 0.84 -27.20 -30.55
CA PRO A 207 -0.46 -27.03 -29.89
C PRO A 207 -0.40 -26.94 -28.36
N GLU A 208 -1.47 -26.34 -27.84
CA GLU A 208 -1.83 -26.21 -26.43
C GLU A 208 -1.63 -27.51 -25.65
N SER A 209 -0.78 -27.43 -24.63
CA SER A 209 -0.72 -28.39 -23.54
C SER A 209 -1.20 -27.67 -22.29
N HIS A 210 -2.47 -27.85 -21.93
CA HIS A 210 -2.99 -27.41 -20.64
C HIS A 210 -2.17 -28.08 -19.51
N PRO A 211 -1.45 -27.34 -18.66
CA PRO A 211 -0.94 -27.94 -17.44
C PRO A 211 -2.13 -28.13 -16.49
N ALA A 212 -2.25 -29.36 -16.00
CA ALA A 212 -3.20 -29.79 -15.00
C ALA A 212 -3.25 -28.84 -13.79
N SER A 213 -4.45 -28.64 -13.25
CA SER A 213 -4.69 -27.87 -12.03
C SER A 213 -3.68 -28.21 -10.93
N PRO A 214 -2.88 -27.25 -10.42
CA PRO A 214 -2.03 -27.54 -9.27
C PRO A 214 -2.93 -27.82 -8.07
N LYS A 215 -2.62 -28.90 -7.32
CA LYS A 215 -3.17 -29.12 -5.98
C LYS A 215 -3.04 -27.81 -5.21
N THR A 216 -4.16 -27.20 -4.80
CA THR A 216 -4.16 -25.92 -4.10
C THR A 216 -3.25 -26.07 -2.87
N ALA A 217 -2.13 -25.34 -2.85
CA ALA A 217 -1.24 -25.36 -1.70
C ALA A 217 -2.02 -24.92 -0.46
N LEU A 218 -1.85 -25.64 0.65
CA LEU A 218 -2.51 -25.29 1.91
C LEU A 218 -2.09 -23.87 2.33
N LEU A 219 -3.07 -23.03 2.66
CA LEU A 219 -2.82 -21.68 3.15
C LEU A 219 -2.44 -21.71 4.64
N PRO A 220 -1.69 -20.70 5.14
CA PRO A 220 -1.39 -20.58 6.57
C PRO A 220 -2.63 -20.53 7.47
N SER A 221 -3.76 -20.06 6.95
CA SER A 221 -5.05 -20.05 7.65
C SER A 221 -5.70 -21.43 7.80
N GLN A 222 -5.18 -22.46 7.12
CA GLN A 222 -5.74 -23.81 7.10
C GLN A 222 -4.97 -24.78 8.01
N PRO A 223 -5.66 -25.66 8.76
CA PRO A 223 -5.01 -26.72 9.52
C PRO A 223 -4.10 -27.59 8.65
N GLY A 224 -2.91 -27.91 9.17
CA GLY A 224 -1.91 -28.72 8.46
C GLY A 224 -0.81 -27.91 7.74
N HIS A 225 -0.94 -26.59 7.62
CA HIS A 225 0.16 -25.74 7.18
C HIS A 225 1.21 -25.55 8.30
N ALA A 226 2.49 -25.50 7.96
CA ALA A 226 3.58 -25.38 8.94
C ALA A 226 3.48 -24.12 9.80
N ASP A 227 3.05 -22.99 9.21
CA ASP A 227 2.85 -21.72 9.92
C ASP A 227 1.46 -21.57 10.56
N HIS A 228 0.59 -22.58 10.47
CA HIS A 228 -0.76 -22.52 11.03
C HIS A 228 -0.80 -22.25 12.55
N PRO A 229 0.08 -22.85 13.39
CA PRO A 229 0.08 -22.55 14.82
C PRO A 229 0.36 -21.08 15.12
N LEU A 230 1.32 -20.47 14.40
CA LEU A 230 1.65 -19.05 14.55
C LEU A 230 0.52 -18.16 14.04
N TYR A 231 -0.12 -18.53 12.92
CA TYR A 231 -1.32 -17.86 12.41
C TYR A 231 -2.43 -17.83 13.47
N GLN A 232 -2.69 -18.95 14.15
CA GLN A 232 -3.74 -19.02 15.19
C GLN A 232 -3.43 -18.15 16.41
N GLN A 233 -2.17 -18.10 16.84
CA GLN A 233 -1.73 -17.22 17.93
C GLN A 233 -2.00 -15.74 17.59
N ILE A 234 -1.59 -15.32 16.39
CA ILE A 234 -1.80 -13.94 15.91
C ILE A 234 -3.30 -13.66 15.76
N LYS A 235 -4.07 -14.58 15.17
CA LYS A 235 -5.52 -14.47 15.06
C LYS A 235 -6.18 -14.28 16.42
N GLY A 236 -5.76 -15.04 17.43
CA GLY A 236 -6.22 -14.88 18.81
C GLY A 236 -5.93 -13.49 19.37
N GLY A 237 -4.72 -12.98 19.17
CA GLY A 237 -4.34 -11.63 19.58
C GLY A 237 -5.13 -10.53 18.85
N VAL A 238 -5.31 -10.64 17.53
CA VAL A 238 -6.13 -9.68 16.75
C VAL A 238 -7.60 -9.74 17.19
N THR A 239 -8.15 -10.92 17.48
CA THR A 239 -9.51 -11.06 18.01
C THR A 239 -9.66 -10.37 19.36
N GLN A 240 -8.68 -10.52 20.25
CA GLN A 240 -8.67 -9.81 21.53
C GLN A 240 -8.54 -8.30 21.35
N LEU A 241 -7.71 -7.86 20.40
CA LEU A 241 -7.57 -6.44 20.06
C LEU A 241 -8.87 -5.85 19.52
N ASP A 242 -9.58 -6.55 18.63
CA ASP A 242 -10.88 -6.10 18.12
C ASP A 242 -11.89 -5.95 19.26
N ALA A 243 -11.97 -6.93 20.16
CA ALA A 243 -12.85 -6.89 21.32
C ALA A 243 -12.55 -5.72 22.27
N GLN A 244 -11.28 -5.34 22.44
CA GLN A 244 -10.89 -4.17 23.25
C GLN A 244 -11.35 -2.83 22.65
N HIS A 245 -11.68 -2.81 21.36
CA HIS A 245 -12.12 -1.63 20.62
C HIS A 245 -13.59 -1.72 20.17
N ASP A 246 -14.39 -2.58 20.80
CA ASP A 246 -15.81 -2.80 20.47
C ASP A 246 -16.03 -3.20 18.99
N ARG A 247 -15.04 -3.86 18.38
CA ARG A 247 -15.09 -4.36 17.01
C ARG A 247 -15.34 -5.86 17.00
N GLN A 248 -16.01 -6.30 15.94
CA GLN A 248 -16.16 -7.72 15.62
C GLN A 248 -15.12 -8.10 14.57
N TRP A 249 -14.76 -9.39 14.55
CA TRP A 249 -13.87 -9.94 13.52
C TRP A 249 -14.44 -9.68 12.12
N ASP A 250 -13.65 -9.03 11.26
CA ASP A 250 -14.03 -8.70 9.89
C ASP A 250 -12.87 -8.96 8.91
N VAL A 251 -13.04 -8.51 7.66
CA VAL A 251 -12.03 -8.68 6.60
C VAL A 251 -10.72 -7.94 6.91
N SER A 252 -10.79 -6.81 7.62
CA SER A 252 -9.59 -6.08 8.05
C SER A 252 -8.83 -6.84 9.16
N SER A 253 -9.54 -7.54 10.05
CA SER A 253 -8.95 -8.44 11.06
C SER A 253 -8.21 -9.59 10.39
N GLN A 254 -8.78 -10.15 9.33
CA GLN A 254 -8.14 -11.19 8.51
C GLN A 254 -6.87 -10.67 7.82
N ARG A 255 -6.95 -9.51 7.17
CA ARG A 255 -5.78 -8.86 6.52
C ARG A 255 -4.67 -8.53 7.51
N MET A 256 -5.03 -7.98 8.67
CA MET A 256 -4.09 -7.70 9.75
C MET A 256 -3.39 -8.99 10.20
N THR A 257 -4.14 -10.07 10.44
CA THR A 257 -3.58 -11.36 10.87
C THR A 257 -2.55 -11.88 9.86
N ALA A 258 -2.87 -11.84 8.56
CA ALA A 258 -1.96 -12.30 7.52
C ALA A 258 -0.70 -11.43 7.40
N SER A 259 -0.85 -10.10 7.46
CA SER A 259 0.26 -9.15 7.43
C SER A 259 1.20 -9.31 8.62
N LEU A 260 0.63 -9.50 9.81
CA LEU A 260 1.38 -9.74 11.04
C LEU A 260 2.09 -11.09 11.03
N LEU A 261 1.53 -12.13 10.39
CA LEU A 261 2.21 -13.41 10.22
C LEU A 261 3.47 -13.26 9.36
N ALA A 262 3.37 -12.55 8.24
CA ALA A 262 4.52 -12.28 7.38
C ALA A 262 5.59 -11.47 8.13
N LEU A 263 5.18 -10.46 8.92
CA LEU A 263 6.07 -9.68 9.78
C LEU A 263 6.78 -10.57 10.82
N ALA A 264 6.02 -11.40 11.55
CA ALA A 264 6.56 -12.29 12.59
C ALA A 264 7.68 -13.17 12.03
N LYS A 265 7.44 -13.76 10.87
CA LYS A 265 8.38 -14.66 10.20
C LYS A 265 9.59 -13.94 9.64
N GLY A 266 9.39 -12.74 9.08
CA GLY A 266 10.48 -11.89 8.59
C GLY A 266 11.43 -11.46 9.72
N GLU A 267 10.90 -11.18 10.89
CA GLU A 267 11.65 -10.75 12.09
C GLU A 267 12.13 -11.93 12.96
N GLY A 268 11.89 -13.17 12.52
CA GLY A 268 12.37 -14.37 13.20
C GLY A 268 11.64 -14.74 14.49
N LEU A 269 10.44 -14.20 14.73
CA LEU A 269 9.61 -14.61 15.88
C LEU A 269 9.09 -16.04 15.67
N SER A 270 9.21 -16.85 16.73
CA SER A 270 8.81 -18.26 16.73
C SER A 270 7.40 -18.48 17.29
N ARG A 271 6.91 -17.53 18.09
CA ARG A 271 5.55 -17.46 18.63
C ARG A 271 5.14 -16.00 18.78
N VAL A 272 3.84 -15.73 18.90
CA VAL A 272 3.31 -14.41 19.23
C VAL A 272 2.39 -14.55 20.45
N ASP A 273 2.82 -13.98 21.56
CA ASP A 273 2.09 -14.02 22.84
C ASP A 273 1.10 -12.84 22.95
N HIS A 274 1.41 -11.71 22.31
CA HIS A 274 0.55 -10.52 22.31
C HIS A 274 0.50 -9.84 20.94
N VAL A 275 -0.69 -9.35 20.57
CA VAL A 275 -0.90 -8.38 19.50
C VAL A 275 -1.47 -7.12 20.15
N VAL A 276 -0.73 -6.02 20.10
CA VAL A 276 -1.11 -4.78 20.80
C VAL A 276 -0.89 -3.58 19.91
N LEU A 277 -1.71 -2.56 20.12
CA LEU A 277 -1.50 -1.25 19.52
C LEU A 277 -0.54 -0.44 20.39
N ASN A 278 0.19 0.48 19.76
CA ASN A 278 0.99 1.42 20.53
C ASN A 278 0.09 2.33 21.39
N ASN A 279 0.58 2.65 22.57
CA ASN A 279 0.05 3.77 23.35
C ASN A 279 0.41 5.10 22.67
N PRO A 280 -0.40 6.16 22.90
CA PRO A 280 -0.04 7.49 22.43
C PRO A 280 1.28 7.96 23.08
N THR A 281 2.17 8.51 22.26
CA THR A 281 3.38 9.23 22.66
C THR A 281 3.35 10.63 22.04
N PRO A 282 4.28 11.55 22.40
CA PRO A 282 4.34 12.85 21.73
C PRO A 282 4.59 12.76 20.21
N GLN A 283 5.09 11.62 19.70
CA GLN A 283 5.41 11.40 18.29
C GLN A 283 4.45 10.46 17.57
N LEU A 284 3.69 9.61 18.29
CA LEU A 284 2.82 8.60 17.68
C LEU A 284 1.44 8.61 18.35
N ALA A 285 0.38 8.60 17.54
CA ALA A 285 -0.98 8.46 18.07
C ALA A 285 -1.21 7.02 18.56
N GLY A 286 -2.08 6.84 19.55
CA GLY A 286 -2.48 5.48 19.95
C GLY A 286 -3.10 4.74 18.76
N GLY A 287 -2.70 3.49 18.53
CA GLY A 287 -3.23 2.70 17.41
C GLY A 287 -2.56 2.87 16.06
N GLU A 288 -1.55 3.73 15.92
CA GLU A 288 -0.85 3.98 14.67
C GLU A 288 0.05 2.82 14.21
N LYS A 289 0.62 2.11 15.18
CA LYS A 289 1.41 0.91 14.97
C LYS A 289 0.77 -0.26 15.70
N VAL A 290 0.74 -1.39 15.01
CA VAL A 290 0.44 -2.68 15.61
C VAL A 290 1.75 -3.41 15.88
N PHE A 291 1.87 -3.96 17.07
CA PHE A 291 3.01 -4.72 17.56
C PHE A 291 2.62 -6.17 17.77
N ILE A 292 3.53 -7.05 17.39
CA ILE A 292 3.53 -8.45 17.80
C ILE A 292 4.67 -8.66 18.80
N VAL A 293 4.38 -9.32 19.91
CA VAL A 293 5.33 -9.52 21.01
C VAL A 293 5.44 -11.00 21.36
N GLN A 294 6.67 -11.47 21.51
CA GLN A 294 7.04 -12.77 22.04
C GLN A 294 7.64 -12.57 23.44
N GLY A 295 7.00 -13.13 24.46
CA GLY A 295 7.29 -12.91 25.88
C GLY A 295 6.25 -12.02 26.54
N ALA A 296 6.35 -11.86 27.87
CA ALA A 296 5.46 -11.00 28.64
C ALA A 296 5.75 -9.52 28.36
N LEU A 297 4.72 -8.67 28.30
CA LEU A 297 4.86 -7.23 27.99
C LEU A 297 5.74 -6.44 28.96
N ASN A 298 5.93 -6.95 30.18
CA ASN A 298 6.78 -6.36 31.22
C ASN A 298 8.15 -7.03 31.35
N ASP A 299 8.45 -8.02 30.51
CA ASP A 299 9.75 -8.69 30.49
C ASP A 299 10.70 -7.91 29.55
N PRO A 300 11.80 -7.32 30.06
CA PRO A 300 12.75 -6.60 29.22
C PRO A 300 13.41 -7.48 28.14
N ALA A 301 13.36 -8.80 28.27
CA ALA A 301 13.85 -9.76 27.28
C ALA A 301 12.81 -10.12 26.21
N HIS A 302 11.62 -9.50 26.20
CA HIS A 302 10.65 -9.73 25.13
C HIS A 302 11.25 -9.39 23.76
N GLN A 303 10.83 -10.15 22.73
CA GLN A 303 11.09 -9.79 21.34
C GLN A 303 9.83 -9.15 20.77
N ARG A 304 9.99 -8.12 19.94
CA ARG A 304 8.86 -7.45 19.32
C ARG A 304 9.17 -7.05 17.89
N ALA A 305 8.15 -7.07 17.07
CA ALA A 305 8.14 -6.48 15.75
C ALA A 305 6.91 -5.58 15.60
N HIS A 306 6.95 -4.63 14.67
CA HIS A 306 5.82 -3.72 14.44
C HIS A 306 5.67 -3.36 12.98
N MET A 307 4.46 -2.95 12.60
CA MET A 307 4.21 -2.30 11.32
C MET A 307 3.13 -1.22 11.48
N PRO A 308 3.02 -0.26 10.54
CA PRO A 308 1.89 0.67 10.52
C PRO A 308 0.57 -0.10 10.47
N THR A 309 -0.38 0.27 11.33
CA THR A 309 -1.70 -0.37 11.41
C THR A 309 -2.43 -0.27 10.07
N VAL A 310 -2.28 0.85 9.37
CA VAL A 310 -2.85 1.08 8.03
C VAL A 310 -2.34 0.05 7.01
N ASP A 311 -1.05 -0.24 7.01
CA ASP A 311 -0.47 -1.24 6.11
C ASP A 311 -1.00 -2.64 6.46
N ALA A 312 -1.13 -2.94 7.75
CA ALA A 312 -1.61 -4.24 8.21
C ALA A 312 -3.05 -4.53 7.76
N VAL A 313 -3.93 -3.52 7.78
CA VAL A 313 -5.35 -3.68 7.40
C VAL A 313 -5.62 -3.48 5.91
N GLN A 314 -4.73 -2.80 5.18
CA GLN A 314 -4.89 -2.55 3.74
C GLN A 314 -4.26 -3.63 2.86
N ALA A 315 -3.20 -4.30 3.32
CA ALA A 315 -2.56 -5.38 2.56
C ALA A 315 -3.53 -6.57 2.39
N PRO A 316 -3.83 -6.99 1.15
CA PRO A 316 -4.64 -8.18 0.91
C PRO A 316 -3.99 -9.43 1.52
N GLU A 317 -4.81 -10.33 2.06
CA GLU A 317 -4.33 -11.56 2.71
C GLU A 317 -3.42 -12.40 1.79
N ALA A 318 -3.81 -12.56 0.51
CA ALA A 318 -3.02 -13.29 -0.48
C ALA A 318 -1.61 -12.69 -0.64
N GLN A 319 -1.49 -11.36 -0.72
CA GLN A 319 -0.19 -10.69 -0.84
C GLN A 319 0.69 -10.93 0.39
N SER A 320 0.09 -10.92 1.59
CA SER A 320 0.83 -11.22 2.81
C SER A 320 1.28 -12.68 2.86
N PHE A 321 0.49 -13.60 2.33
CA PHE A 321 0.89 -15.01 2.19
C PHE A 321 1.97 -15.23 1.11
N ASP A 322 1.95 -14.51 0.00
CA ASP A 322 3.02 -14.54 -1.00
C ASP A 322 4.34 -14.07 -0.39
N ARG A 323 4.30 -12.98 0.39
CA ARG A 323 5.46 -12.48 1.13
C ARG A 323 5.97 -13.51 2.15
N LEU A 324 5.06 -14.14 2.91
CA LEU A 324 5.41 -15.21 3.83
C LEU A 324 6.08 -16.38 3.12
N GLN A 325 5.56 -16.80 1.97
CA GLN A 325 6.14 -17.88 1.17
C GLN A 325 7.56 -17.54 0.71
N ALA A 326 7.79 -16.31 0.24
CA ALA A 326 9.13 -15.84 -0.12
C ALA A 326 10.08 -15.86 1.08
N ILE A 327 9.63 -15.37 2.25
CA ILE A 327 10.42 -15.40 3.50
C ILE A 327 10.80 -16.84 3.88
N ASN A 328 9.85 -17.78 3.82
CA ASN A 328 10.09 -19.18 4.13
C ASN A 328 11.11 -19.81 3.18
N GLN A 329 11.04 -19.51 1.88
CA GLN A 329 12.00 -20.02 0.89
C GLN A 329 13.41 -19.48 1.15
N THR A 330 13.56 -18.17 1.38
CA THR A 330 14.85 -17.56 1.69
C THR A 330 15.46 -18.14 2.97
N GLN A 331 14.66 -18.35 4.01
CA GLN A 331 15.15 -18.96 5.26
C GLN A 331 15.54 -20.44 5.08
N ALA A 332 14.80 -21.21 4.28
CA ALA A 332 15.15 -22.60 3.99
C ALA A 332 16.50 -22.68 3.25
N GLN A 333 16.69 -21.86 2.21
CA GLN A 333 17.95 -21.79 1.46
C GLN A 333 19.14 -21.37 2.34
N ALA A 334 18.95 -20.38 3.21
CA ALA A 334 20.00 -19.94 4.13
C ALA A 334 20.42 -21.05 5.11
N ARG A 335 19.46 -21.85 5.60
CA ARG A 335 19.73 -23.01 6.49
C ARG A 335 20.50 -24.11 5.76
N GLU A 336 20.13 -24.42 4.52
CA GLU A 336 20.84 -25.42 3.71
C GLU A 336 22.29 -25.00 3.43
N GLN A 337 22.54 -23.72 3.13
CA GLN A 337 23.89 -23.20 2.93
C GLN A 337 24.74 -23.26 4.21
N GLN A 338 24.17 -22.90 5.36
CA GLN A 338 24.86 -23.01 6.66
C GLN A 338 25.23 -24.46 6.98
N GLN A 339 24.30 -25.40 6.80
CA GLN A 339 24.56 -26.83 7.02
C GLN A 339 25.66 -27.36 6.09
N GLY A 340 25.68 -26.93 4.83
CA GLY A 340 26.75 -27.28 3.88
C GLY A 340 28.13 -26.78 4.32
N LEU A 341 28.21 -25.55 4.85
CA LEU A 341 29.46 -24.96 5.37
C LEU A 341 29.94 -25.64 6.65
N GLU A 342 29.03 -26.00 7.57
CA GLU A 342 29.38 -26.72 8.80
C GLU A 342 29.88 -28.13 8.51
N GLN A 343 29.23 -28.84 7.57
CA GLN A 343 29.65 -30.18 7.15
C GLN A 343 31.03 -30.16 6.45
N SER A 344 31.30 -29.10 5.68
CA SER A 344 32.61 -28.87 5.04
C SER A 344 33.71 -28.59 6.08
N GLN A 345 33.42 -27.80 7.11
CA GLN A 345 34.37 -27.50 8.20
C GLN A 345 34.64 -28.73 9.09
N GLN A 346 33.62 -29.53 9.42
CA GLN A 346 33.81 -30.77 10.20
C GLN A 346 34.63 -31.82 9.44
N SER A 347 34.45 -31.92 8.12
CA SER A 347 35.24 -32.82 7.27
C SER A 347 36.72 -32.40 7.19
N ALA A 348 37.00 -31.09 7.20
CA ALA A 348 38.37 -30.55 7.22
C ALA A 348 39.08 -30.74 8.57
N ILE A 349 38.35 -30.74 9.69
CA ILE A 349 38.92 -30.94 11.04
C ILE A 349 39.28 -32.42 11.30
N GLN A 350 38.54 -33.38 10.73
CA GLN A 350 38.86 -34.82 10.86
C GLN A 350 40.07 -35.28 10.05
N THR A 351 40.60 -34.46 9.13
CA THR A 351 41.73 -34.79 8.25
C THR A 351 43.05 -34.14 8.66
N GLY A 352 43.13 -33.49 9.84
CA GLY A 352 44.36 -32.93 10.39
C GLY A 352 45.39 -33.99 10.82
N PRO A 353 46.71 -33.74 10.68
CA PRO A 353 47.74 -34.77 10.83
C PRO A 353 47.86 -35.26 12.28
N SER A 354 47.81 -36.59 12.46
CA SER A 354 48.14 -37.25 13.72
C SER A 354 49.62 -37.06 14.02
N MET A 355 49.95 -36.21 14.99
CA MET A 355 51.30 -36.08 15.54
C MET A 355 51.60 -37.34 16.36
N ALA A 356 52.21 -38.33 15.70
CA ALA A 356 52.81 -39.48 16.37
C ALA A 356 53.96 -39.01 17.26
N ARG A 357 53.96 -39.52 18.49
CA ARG A 357 54.77 -39.13 19.64
C ARG A 357 56.11 -39.84 19.69
#